data_AF-A0A2D8LSQ0-F1
#
_entry.id   AF-A0A2D8LSQ0-F1
#
_cell.length_a   1.000
_cell.length_b   1.000
_cell.length_c   1.000
_cell.angle_alpha   90.00
_cell.angle_beta   90.00
_cell.angle_gamma   90.00
#
_symmetry.space_group_name_H-M   'P 1'
#
loop_
_entity.id
_entity.type
_entity.pdbx_description
1 polymer ?
#
loop_
_entity_poly.entity_id
_entity_poly.type
_entity_poly.pdbx_seq_one_letter_code
_entity_poly.pdbx_strand_id
1 'polypeptide(L)'
;MGDTATTRWQVTPDLPLRPAAFYRTLNPVEIGMHLMRTWSPLGTRAFMLIVAWGIWEFAAPDLTRAESFAVGWMAQIWLRNIVLVAVVAGALHWWLWMRMAQQDLRYDTRPMGKNKRLFLFDDQVKDNLALTLVSAMLIGTLWESVGWWAYANDIAPMITWDENPIWFVALFLLVPVWSIAYFSVTHWLLHRGPAYTHVHSWHHKNVNVGPWSGLAMHPLEHVVLYADVLLFLVLPAHPVHFLFAMMHHSLGAPMSHTGHDALRLPGGYRFELGDFFHQLHHRFIECNYGGPESPLDTAINAWHDGTEEGEQATAARRRRLSAAKRAR
;
A
#
# COMPACT_ATOMS: atom_id res chain seq x y z
N MET A 1 -42.08 -8.69 7.05
CA MET A 1 -40.92 -9.30 7.73
C MET A 1 -40.19 -10.11 6.67
N GLY A 2 -38.97 -9.86 6.24
CA GLY A 2 -37.96 -8.88 6.59
C GLY A 2 -36.81 -9.11 5.60
N ASP A 3 -36.16 -8.04 5.18
CA ASP A 3 -34.73 -8.09 4.86
C ASP A 3 -34.22 -6.65 5.03
N THR A 4 -34.11 -6.27 6.30
CA THR A 4 -33.35 -5.08 6.71
C THR A 4 -31.90 -5.31 6.34
N ALA A 5 -31.28 -4.32 5.71
CA ALA A 5 -29.88 -4.32 5.30
C ALA A 5 -28.91 -4.77 6.42
N THR A 6 -28.50 -6.04 6.40
CA THR A 6 -27.40 -6.62 7.20
C THR A 6 -26.92 -7.90 6.48
N THR A 7 -25.69 -8.08 6.01
CA THR A 7 -24.45 -7.30 6.12
C THR A 7 -23.52 -7.85 5.03
N ARG A 8 -23.24 -7.07 3.97
CA ARG A 8 -22.30 -7.50 2.89
C ARG A 8 -20.89 -7.74 3.42
N TRP A 9 -20.55 -7.06 4.51
CA TRP A 9 -19.30 -7.15 5.23
C TRP A 9 -19.54 -7.87 6.56
N GLN A 10 -18.68 -8.82 6.90
CA GLN A 10 -18.76 -9.50 8.19
C GLN A 10 -18.33 -8.56 9.33
N VAL A 11 -17.31 -7.75 9.10
CA VAL A 11 -16.85 -6.69 10.00
C VAL A 11 -16.71 -5.39 9.23
N THR A 12 -16.98 -4.28 9.91
CA THR A 12 -16.60 -2.94 9.47
C THR A 12 -15.91 -2.24 10.63
N PRO A 13 -14.99 -1.29 10.37
CA PRO A 13 -14.61 -0.31 11.37
C PRO A 13 -15.81 0.60 11.70
N ASP A 14 -15.61 1.56 12.62
CA ASP A 14 -16.62 2.57 12.93
C ASP A 14 -16.96 3.38 11.66
N LEU A 15 -18.24 3.37 11.28
CA LEU A 15 -18.77 4.09 10.13
C LEU A 15 -19.54 5.34 10.57
N PRO A 16 -19.59 6.41 9.76
CA PRO A 16 -18.92 6.56 8.46
C PRO A 16 -17.41 6.75 8.58
N LEU A 17 -16.65 6.20 7.63
CA LEU A 17 -15.21 6.50 7.49
C LEU A 17 -15.01 7.99 7.25
N ARG A 18 -13.99 8.54 7.89
CA ARG A 18 -13.67 9.97 7.83
C ARG A 18 -12.28 10.18 7.22
N PRO A 19 -12.11 11.24 6.42
CA PRO A 19 -10.77 11.72 6.04
C PRO A 19 -9.88 11.96 7.26
N ALA A 20 -8.58 11.97 7.04
CA ALA A 20 -7.61 12.30 8.08
C ALA A 20 -7.90 13.66 8.72
N ALA A 21 -7.54 13.80 10.00
CA ALA A 21 -7.88 14.99 10.78
C ALA A 21 -7.41 16.29 10.10
N PHE A 22 -6.21 16.31 9.52
CA PHE A 22 -5.63 17.49 8.88
C PHE A 22 -6.38 17.99 7.63
N TYR A 23 -7.36 17.24 7.09
CA TYR A 23 -8.28 17.75 6.04
C TYR A 23 -9.66 18.15 6.55
N ARG A 24 -9.97 17.87 7.81
CA ARG A 24 -11.31 18.11 8.39
C ARG A 24 -11.33 19.18 9.46
N THR A 25 -10.20 19.45 10.09
CA THR A 25 -10.11 20.36 11.23
C THR A 25 -8.77 21.06 11.26
N LEU A 26 -8.76 22.27 11.84
CA LEU A 26 -7.54 23.00 12.23
C LEU A 26 -7.24 22.80 13.72
N ASN A 27 -8.02 21.99 14.43
CA ASN A 27 -7.82 21.70 15.84
C ASN A 27 -6.52 20.89 16.04
N PRO A 28 -5.49 21.45 16.70
CA PRO A 28 -4.20 20.78 16.85
C PRO A 28 -4.30 19.50 17.70
N VAL A 29 -5.29 19.40 18.59
CA VAL A 29 -5.49 18.19 19.42
C VAL A 29 -5.97 17.02 18.55
N GLU A 30 -6.92 17.25 17.64
CA GLU A 30 -7.41 16.20 16.74
C GLU A 30 -6.33 15.74 15.75
N ILE A 31 -5.54 16.69 15.22
CA ILE A 31 -4.39 16.38 14.35
C ILE A 31 -3.34 15.59 15.13
N GLY A 32 -3.02 16.01 16.36
CA GLY A 32 -2.07 15.31 17.23
C GLY A 32 -2.50 13.89 17.55
N MET A 33 -3.78 13.68 17.92
CA MET A 33 -4.33 12.33 18.16
C MET A 33 -4.29 11.45 16.91
N HIS A 34 -4.59 12.01 15.73
CA HIS A 34 -4.48 11.28 14.46
C HIS A 34 -3.04 10.83 14.21
N LEU A 35 -2.07 11.73 14.37
CA LEU A 35 -0.65 11.40 14.21
C LEU A 35 -0.21 10.33 15.22
N MET A 36 -0.56 10.47 16.50
CA MET A 36 -0.24 9.48 17.54
C MET A 36 -0.80 8.09 17.21
N ARG A 37 -2.03 8.00 16.70
CA ARG A 37 -2.63 6.71 16.30
C ARG A 37 -1.87 6.11 15.12
N THR A 38 -1.65 6.89 14.07
CA THR A 38 -0.98 6.40 12.85
C THR A 38 0.50 6.06 13.03
N TRP A 39 1.13 6.61 14.07
CA TRP A 39 2.49 6.29 14.51
C TRP A 39 2.53 5.39 15.74
N SER A 40 1.43 4.69 16.06
CA SER A 40 1.40 3.70 17.12
C SER A 40 2.54 2.69 16.94
N PRO A 41 3.24 2.28 18.02
CA PRO A 41 4.26 1.23 17.95
C PRO A 41 3.74 -0.11 17.41
N LEU A 42 2.43 -0.36 17.54
CA LEU A 42 1.73 -1.52 16.97
C LEU A 42 1.03 -1.20 15.64
N GLY A 43 1.55 -0.22 14.90
CA GLY A 43 1.06 0.19 13.60
C GLY A 43 2.05 -0.13 12.48
N THR A 44 1.54 -0.14 11.25
CA THR A 44 2.32 -0.45 10.05
C THR A 44 3.47 0.54 9.84
N ARG A 45 3.31 1.84 10.12
CA ARG A 45 4.37 2.85 9.95
C ARG A 45 5.56 2.59 10.84
N ALA A 46 5.34 2.36 12.13
CA ALA A 46 6.40 2.03 13.08
C ALA A 46 7.13 0.75 12.65
N PHE A 47 6.39 -0.28 12.23
CA PHE A 47 6.98 -1.51 11.72
C PHE A 47 7.85 -1.27 10.47
N MET A 48 7.35 -0.54 9.48
CA MET A 48 8.09 -0.21 8.26
C MET A 48 9.34 0.64 8.54
N LEU A 49 9.27 1.55 9.51
CA LEU A 49 10.43 2.34 9.95
C LEU A 49 11.50 1.47 10.61
N ILE A 50 11.10 0.58 11.51
CA ILE A 50 12.01 -0.38 12.16
C ILE A 50 12.69 -1.25 11.11
N VAL A 51 11.94 -1.75 10.13
CA VAL A 51 12.49 -2.54 9.03
C VAL A 51 13.44 -1.71 8.18
N ALA A 52 13.08 -0.48 7.80
CA ALA A 52 13.95 0.40 7.03
C ALA A 52 15.27 0.69 7.75
N TRP A 53 15.22 0.91 9.07
CA TRP A 53 16.41 1.11 9.89
C TRP A 53 17.26 -0.16 9.98
N GLY A 54 16.64 -1.33 10.14
CA GLY A 54 17.33 -2.61 10.13
C GLY A 54 17.99 -2.91 8.78
N ILE A 55 17.35 -2.55 7.67
CA ILE A 55 17.96 -2.64 6.33
C ILE A 55 19.16 -1.70 6.25
N TRP A 56 19.01 -0.45 6.65
CA TRP A 56 20.09 0.53 6.63
C TRP A 56 21.33 0.02 7.38
N GLU A 57 21.14 -0.46 8.61
CA GLU A 57 22.24 -0.88 9.48
C GLU A 57 22.93 -2.17 9.03
N PHE A 58 22.16 -3.14 8.53
CA PHE A 58 22.66 -4.51 8.36
C PHE A 58 22.65 -5.03 6.93
N ALA A 59 21.94 -4.38 6.01
CA ALA A 59 21.66 -4.93 4.69
C ALA A 59 21.58 -3.89 3.56
N ALA A 60 22.10 -2.68 3.78
CA ALA A 60 22.37 -1.70 2.74
C ALA A 60 23.71 -2.03 2.05
N PRO A 61 23.86 -1.75 0.75
CA PRO A 61 25.15 -1.86 0.10
C PRO A 61 26.10 -0.80 0.65
N ASP A 62 27.39 -1.12 0.69
CA ASP A 62 28.43 -0.12 0.87
C ASP A 62 28.38 0.88 -0.32
N LEU A 63 28.44 2.18 -0.03
CA LEU A 63 28.30 3.21 -1.05
C LEU A 63 29.39 3.14 -2.12
N THR A 64 30.62 2.77 -1.76
CA THR A 64 31.71 2.61 -2.75
C THR A 64 31.40 1.50 -3.75
N ARG A 65 30.70 0.45 -3.34
CA ARG A 65 30.24 -0.62 -4.24
C ARG A 65 29.10 -0.17 -5.14
N ALA A 66 28.32 0.82 -4.72
CA ALA A 66 27.17 1.34 -5.45
C ALA A 66 27.52 2.47 -6.43
N GLU A 67 28.77 2.94 -6.49
CA GLU A 67 29.24 3.91 -7.50
C GLU A 67 28.99 3.43 -8.93
N SER A 68 29.06 2.11 -9.16
CA SER A 68 28.71 1.46 -10.42
C SER A 68 27.72 0.31 -10.22
N PHE A 69 26.81 0.15 -11.18
CA PHE A 69 25.88 -0.97 -11.17
C PHE A 69 26.62 -2.30 -11.33
N ALA A 70 26.41 -3.21 -10.39
CA ALA A 70 26.95 -4.55 -10.46
C ALA A 70 25.92 -5.58 -9.97
N VAL A 71 25.78 -6.67 -10.73
CA VAL A 71 24.81 -7.75 -10.46
C VAL A 71 24.98 -8.31 -9.04
N GLY A 72 26.20 -8.35 -8.50
CA GLY A 72 26.47 -8.91 -7.18
C GLY A 72 25.72 -8.22 -6.04
N TRP A 73 25.84 -6.89 -5.89
CA TRP A 73 25.15 -6.17 -4.81
C TRP A 73 23.66 -5.98 -5.12
N MET A 74 23.29 -5.82 -6.40
CA MET A 74 21.87 -5.75 -6.79
C MET A 74 21.13 -7.06 -6.49
N ALA A 75 21.78 -8.21 -6.70
CA ALA A 75 21.21 -9.52 -6.36
C ALA A 75 21.07 -9.72 -4.84
N GLN A 76 21.98 -9.14 -4.03
CA GLN A 76 21.85 -9.14 -2.57
C GLN A 76 20.59 -8.39 -2.12
N ILE A 77 20.35 -7.21 -2.69
CA ILE A 77 19.13 -6.43 -2.47
C ILE A 77 17.89 -7.22 -2.91
N TRP A 78 17.94 -7.84 -4.10
CA TRP A 78 16.83 -8.62 -4.64
C TRP A 78 16.45 -9.79 -3.73
N LEU A 79 17.44 -10.56 -3.28
CA LEU A 79 17.22 -11.67 -2.36
C LEU A 79 16.65 -11.18 -1.02
N ARG A 80 17.20 -10.10 -0.47
CA ARG A 80 16.72 -9.48 0.77
C ARG A 80 15.25 -9.04 0.64
N ASN A 81 14.89 -8.39 -0.46
CA ASN A 81 13.52 -7.94 -0.72
C ASN A 81 12.54 -9.12 -0.87
N ILE A 82 12.93 -10.18 -1.58
CA ILE A 82 12.16 -11.42 -1.66
C ILE A 82 11.94 -12.03 -0.27
N VAL A 83 13.00 -12.19 0.53
CA VAL A 83 12.89 -12.78 1.87
C VAL A 83 11.98 -11.92 2.73
N LEU A 84 12.14 -10.61 2.71
CA LEU A 84 11.36 -9.68 3.52
C LEU A 84 9.87 -9.75 3.20
N VAL A 85 9.50 -9.62 1.92
CA VAL A 85 8.08 -9.69 1.52
C VAL A 85 7.52 -11.09 1.77
N ALA A 86 8.32 -12.15 1.56
CA ALA A 86 7.87 -13.52 1.80
C ALA A 86 7.62 -13.82 3.27
N VAL A 87 8.45 -13.29 4.17
CA VAL A 87 8.22 -13.40 5.61
C VAL A 87 6.95 -12.65 6.01
N VAL A 88 6.80 -11.38 5.60
CA VAL A 88 5.65 -10.56 6.03
C VAL A 88 4.34 -11.03 5.39
N ALA A 89 4.26 -11.03 4.06
CA ALA A 89 3.05 -11.42 3.34
C ALA A 89 2.75 -12.92 3.52
N GLY A 90 3.79 -13.76 3.53
CA GLY A 90 3.64 -15.19 3.72
C GLY A 90 3.18 -15.57 5.12
N ALA A 91 3.72 -14.96 6.18
CA ALA A 91 3.26 -15.22 7.54
C ALA A 91 1.80 -14.77 7.74
N LEU A 92 1.46 -13.56 7.26
CA LEU A 92 0.08 -13.06 7.30
C LEU A 92 -0.87 -13.97 6.51
N HIS A 93 -0.47 -14.40 5.31
CA HIS A 93 -1.30 -15.26 4.49
C HIS A 93 -1.47 -16.66 5.11
N TRP A 94 -0.37 -17.24 5.60
CA TRP A 94 -0.42 -18.53 6.28
C TRP A 94 -1.35 -18.49 7.49
N TRP A 95 -1.23 -17.47 8.34
CA TRP A 95 -2.04 -17.35 9.55
C TRP A 95 -3.51 -17.06 9.26
N LEU A 96 -3.80 -16.04 8.45
CA LEU A 96 -5.16 -15.54 8.24
C LEU A 96 -5.93 -16.37 7.19
N TRP A 97 -5.25 -16.93 6.18
CA TRP A 97 -5.89 -17.55 5.02
C TRP A 97 -5.65 -19.05 4.88
N MET A 98 -4.55 -19.60 5.41
CA MET A 98 -4.33 -21.06 5.40
C MET A 98 -4.75 -21.73 6.71
N ARG A 99 -4.40 -21.12 7.85
CA ARG A 99 -4.83 -21.58 9.17
C ARG A 99 -6.24 -21.12 9.54
N MET A 100 -6.81 -20.22 8.75
CA MET A 100 -8.14 -19.63 8.97
C MET A 100 -8.26 -19.06 10.39
N ALA A 101 -7.17 -18.45 10.90
CA ALA A 101 -7.21 -17.80 12.20
C ALA A 101 -7.97 -16.47 12.11
N GLN A 102 -8.57 -16.04 13.22
CA GLN A 102 -9.17 -14.70 13.39
C GLN A 102 -10.21 -14.32 12.31
N GLN A 103 -10.98 -15.29 11.82
CA GLN A 103 -12.03 -15.04 10.83
C GLN A 103 -13.11 -14.09 11.34
N ASP A 104 -13.22 -13.89 12.67
CA ASP A 104 -14.07 -12.87 13.28
C ASP A 104 -13.67 -11.44 12.91
N LEU A 105 -12.45 -11.21 12.41
CA LEU A 105 -11.95 -9.90 11.96
C LEU A 105 -11.99 -9.71 10.45
N ARG A 106 -12.49 -10.70 9.71
CA ARG A 106 -12.49 -10.69 8.25
C ARG A 106 -13.55 -9.75 7.71
N TYR A 107 -13.21 -8.95 6.71
CA TYR A 107 -14.18 -8.06 6.07
C TYR A 107 -15.13 -8.83 5.17
N ASP A 108 -14.59 -9.68 4.29
CA ASP A 108 -15.35 -10.40 3.26
C ASP A 108 -15.12 -11.92 3.31
N THR A 109 -16.18 -12.67 3.59
CA THR A 109 -16.16 -14.12 3.79
C THR A 109 -15.98 -14.94 2.51
N ARG A 110 -16.12 -14.35 1.32
CA ARG A 110 -16.01 -15.08 0.03
C ARG A 110 -14.64 -15.73 -0.12
N PRO A 111 -14.50 -16.97 -0.60
CA PRO A 111 -13.18 -17.57 -0.74
C PRO A 111 -12.34 -16.86 -1.81
N MET A 112 -11.01 -16.98 -1.71
CA MET A 112 -10.11 -16.61 -2.80
C MET A 112 -10.38 -17.45 -4.05
N GLY A 113 -10.16 -16.87 -5.22
CA GLY A 113 -10.45 -17.49 -6.51
C GLY A 113 -9.61 -18.74 -6.76
N LYS A 114 -10.28 -19.87 -6.96
CA LYS A 114 -9.69 -21.15 -7.41
C LYS A 114 -10.45 -21.69 -8.62
N ASN A 115 -9.74 -22.36 -9.51
CA ASN A 115 -10.26 -22.91 -10.77
C ASN A 115 -10.94 -21.82 -11.63
N LYS A 116 -10.30 -20.66 -11.76
CA LYS A 116 -10.81 -19.52 -12.53
C LYS A 116 -9.79 -19.10 -13.60
N ARG A 117 -10.17 -19.25 -14.88
CA ARG A 117 -9.40 -18.81 -16.08
C ARG A 117 -9.04 -17.32 -16.13
N LEU A 118 -9.57 -16.53 -15.20
CA LEU A 118 -9.19 -15.14 -15.00
C LEU A 118 -7.71 -15.01 -14.55
N PHE A 119 -7.23 -16.02 -13.80
CA PHE A 119 -5.87 -16.11 -13.28
C PHE A 119 -4.99 -16.96 -14.21
N LEU A 120 -3.72 -16.59 -14.37
CA LEU A 120 -2.71 -17.24 -15.19
C LEU A 120 -2.52 -18.73 -14.81
N PHE A 121 -2.58 -19.04 -13.52
CA PHE A 121 -2.45 -20.41 -12.99
C PHE A 121 -3.79 -21.01 -12.54
N ASP A 122 -4.92 -20.44 -13.01
CA ASP A 122 -6.29 -20.76 -12.55
C ASP A 122 -6.52 -20.58 -11.03
N ASP A 123 -5.56 -19.99 -10.31
CA ASP A 123 -5.54 -19.83 -8.85
C ASP A 123 -5.01 -18.44 -8.47
N GLN A 124 -5.82 -17.70 -7.73
CA GLN A 124 -5.52 -16.33 -7.30
C GLN A 124 -4.22 -16.23 -6.52
N VAL A 125 -3.96 -17.16 -5.59
CA VAL A 125 -2.79 -17.09 -4.70
C VAL A 125 -1.52 -17.34 -5.49
N LYS A 126 -1.54 -18.30 -6.43
CA LYS A 126 -0.38 -18.59 -7.28
C LYS A 126 -0.04 -17.42 -8.20
N ASP A 127 -1.04 -16.80 -8.81
CA ASP A 127 -0.85 -15.59 -9.63
C ASP A 127 -0.23 -14.47 -8.81
N ASN A 128 -0.79 -14.21 -7.64
CA ASN A 128 -0.37 -13.14 -6.76
C ASN A 128 1.05 -13.35 -6.25
N LEU A 129 1.42 -14.59 -5.89
CA LEU A 129 2.79 -14.96 -5.54
C LEU A 129 3.77 -14.67 -6.68
N ALA A 130 3.44 -15.07 -7.91
CA ALA A 130 4.32 -14.86 -9.07
C ALA A 130 4.51 -13.37 -9.36
N LEU A 131 3.43 -12.58 -9.39
CA LEU A 131 3.52 -11.14 -9.63
C LEU A 131 4.28 -10.40 -8.53
N THR A 132 4.05 -10.78 -7.27
CA THR A 132 4.74 -10.19 -6.11
C THR A 132 6.22 -10.56 -6.09
N LEU A 133 6.54 -11.86 -6.04
CA LEU A 133 7.91 -12.34 -5.81
C LEU A 133 8.83 -12.15 -7.01
N VAL A 134 8.28 -12.12 -8.23
CA VAL A 134 9.07 -11.92 -9.45
C VAL A 134 9.03 -10.46 -9.88
N SER A 135 7.86 -9.95 -10.28
CA SER A 135 7.78 -8.62 -10.89
C SER A 135 8.00 -7.50 -9.87
N ALA A 136 7.25 -7.51 -8.76
CA ALA A 136 7.34 -6.44 -7.77
C ALA A 136 8.74 -6.37 -7.16
N MET A 137 9.29 -7.52 -6.74
CA MET A 137 10.62 -7.56 -6.12
C MET A 137 11.74 -7.22 -7.08
N LEU A 138 11.67 -7.63 -8.35
CA LEU A 138 12.66 -7.22 -9.34
C LEU A 138 12.62 -5.70 -9.56
N ILE A 139 11.45 -5.13 -9.83
CA ILE A 139 11.31 -3.71 -10.15
C ILE A 139 11.61 -2.82 -8.94
N GLY A 140 11.12 -3.18 -7.75
CA GLY A 140 11.46 -2.50 -6.50
C GLY A 140 12.97 -2.54 -6.22
N THR A 141 13.64 -3.64 -6.53
CA THR A 141 15.11 -3.73 -6.40
C THR A 141 15.83 -2.84 -7.38
N LEU A 142 15.35 -2.70 -8.62
CA LEU A 142 15.94 -1.77 -9.58
C LEU A 142 15.80 -0.32 -9.11
N TRP A 143 14.63 0.06 -8.59
CA TRP A 143 14.43 1.38 -7.98
C TRP A 143 15.35 1.62 -6.78
N GLU A 144 15.49 0.62 -5.91
CA GLU A 144 16.39 0.70 -4.77
C GLU A 144 17.85 0.86 -5.22
N SER A 145 18.24 0.10 -6.24
CA SER A 145 19.59 0.14 -6.80
C SER A 145 19.91 1.49 -7.42
N VAL A 146 18.96 2.10 -8.13
CA VAL A 146 19.11 3.46 -8.66
C VAL A 146 19.26 4.48 -7.54
N GLY A 147 18.52 4.34 -6.44
CA GLY A 147 18.68 5.23 -5.28
C GLY A 147 20.05 5.10 -4.62
N TRP A 148 20.56 3.88 -4.42
CA TRP A 148 21.91 3.66 -3.88
C TRP A 148 22.99 4.22 -4.79
N TRP A 149 22.86 4.00 -6.10
CA TRP A 149 23.75 4.58 -7.09
C TRP A 149 23.72 6.11 -7.07
N ALA A 150 22.55 6.72 -6.92
CA ALA A 150 22.41 8.17 -6.84
C ALA A 150 23.06 8.75 -5.57
N TYR A 151 22.95 8.08 -4.42
CA TYR A 151 23.66 8.48 -3.20
C TYR A 151 25.17 8.30 -3.32
N ALA A 152 25.63 7.20 -3.92
CA ALA A 152 27.06 6.91 -4.08
C ALA A 152 27.79 7.87 -5.04
N ASN A 153 27.06 8.49 -5.97
CA ASN A 153 27.62 9.40 -6.97
C ASN A 153 27.29 10.88 -6.68
N ASP A 154 26.88 11.22 -5.46
CA ASP A 154 26.51 12.57 -5.05
C ASP A 154 25.40 13.22 -5.92
N ILE A 155 24.58 12.40 -6.59
CA ILE A 155 23.42 12.85 -7.37
C ILE A 155 22.23 13.13 -6.44
N ALA A 156 22.00 12.25 -5.47
CA ALA A 156 20.99 12.45 -4.44
C ALA A 156 21.62 13.15 -3.23
N PRO A 157 21.11 14.33 -2.80
CA PRO A 157 21.66 15.05 -1.66
C PRO A 157 21.46 14.25 -0.36
N MET A 158 22.56 13.90 0.31
CA MET A 158 22.54 13.21 1.59
C MET A 158 22.59 14.20 2.76
N ILE A 159 21.82 13.93 3.82
CA ILE A 159 21.95 14.62 5.10
C ILE A 159 22.29 13.64 6.22
N THR A 160 22.93 14.14 7.26
CA THR A 160 23.11 13.43 8.53
C THR A 160 22.22 13.99 9.64
N TRP A 161 22.09 13.24 10.73
CA TRP A 161 21.39 13.70 11.94
C TRP A 161 22.05 14.96 12.53
N ASP A 162 23.38 14.97 12.64
CA ASP A 162 24.12 16.05 13.30
C ASP A 162 23.99 17.38 12.55
N GLU A 163 23.94 17.34 11.22
CA GLU A 163 23.81 18.55 10.39
C GLU A 163 22.38 19.08 10.34
N ASN A 164 21.37 18.18 10.32
CA ASN A 164 19.99 18.54 9.99
C ASN A 164 18.96 17.81 10.87
N PRO A 165 19.03 17.89 12.21
CA PRO A 165 18.21 17.05 13.10
C PRO A 165 16.70 17.31 12.96
N ILE A 166 16.30 18.57 12.79
CA ILE A 166 14.87 18.93 12.63
C ILE A 166 14.32 18.37 11.31
N TRP A 167 15.07 18.55 10.22
CA TRP A 167 14.64 18.08 8.91
C TRP A 167 14.65 16.55 8.81
N PHE A 168 15.64 15.90 9.44
CA PHE A 168 15.69 14.45 9.59
C PHE A 168 14.41 13.90 10.24
N VAL A 169 13.98 14.47 11.37
CA VAL A 169 12.71 14.03 12.01
C VAL A 169 11.50 14.38 11.14
N ALA A 170 11.47 15.57 10.54
CA ALA A 170 10.35 16.03 9.72
C ALA A 170 10.10 15.10 8.53
N LEU A 171 11.16 14.60 7.89
CA LEU A 171 11.05 13.68 6.75
C LEU A 171 10.29 12.40 7.10
N PHE A 172 10.45 11.82 8.30
CA PHE A 172 9.65 10.66 8.68
C PHE A 172 8.15 10.96 8.70
N LEU A 173 7.75 12.16 9.09
CA LEU A 173 6.34 12.56 9.07
C LEU A 173 5.84 12.87 7.65
N LEU A 174 6.72 13.37 6.77
CA LEU A 174 6.40 13.75 5.41
C LEU A 174 6.33 12.56 4.45
N VAL A 175 7.21 11.56 4.61
CA VAL A 175 7.28 10.36 3.73
C VAL A 175 5.91 9.71 3.55
N PRO A 176 5.17 9.33 4.62
CA PRO A 176 3.87 8.69 4.47
C PRO A 176 2.86 9.60 3.74
N VAL A 177 2.89 10.90 4.03
CA VAL A 177 1.94 11.87 3.47
C VAL A 177 2.13 11.99 1.96
N TRP A 178 3.37 12.15 1.48
CA TRP A 178 3.60 12.24 0.04
C TRP A 178 3.41 10.88 -0.65
N SER A 179 3.79 9.76 -0.04
CA SER A 179 3.64 8.45 -0.67
C SER A 179 2.16 8.15 -0.89
N ILE A 180 1.29 8.51 0.07
CA ILE A 180 -0.16 8.42 -0.08
C ILE A 180 -0.67 9.38 -1.15
N ALA A 181 -0.21 10.63 -1.17
CA ALA A 181 -0.64 11.60 -2.18
C ALA A 181 -0.25 11.16 -3.61
N TYR A 182 0.99 10.72 -3.79
CA TYR A 182 1.51 10.19 -5.04
C TYR A 182 0.74 8.95 -5.50
N PHE A 183 0.56 7.98 -4.59
CA PHE A 183 -0.23 6.78 -4.87
C PHE A 183 -1.64 7.15 -5.29
N SER A 184 -2.30 8.09 -4.59
CA SER A 184 -3.68 8.49 -4.90
C SER A 184 -3.82 9.00 -6.33
N VAL A 185 -2.93 9.90 -6.75
CA VAL A 185 -2.99 10.51 -8.08
C VAL A 185 -2.70 9.45 -9.15
N THR A 186 -1.64 8.66 -8.98
CA THR A 186 -1.25 7.65 -9.96
C THR A 186 -2.28 6.53 -10.06
N HIS A 187 -2.83 6.08 -8.93
CA HIS A 187 -3.88 5.07 -8.88
C HIS A 187 -5.18 5.57 -9.54
N TRP A 188 -5.61 6.80 -9.28
CA TRP A 188 -6.74 7.39 -9.99
C TRP A 188 -6.54 7.47 -11.51
N LEU A 189 -5.32 7.76 -11.97
CA LEU A 189 -4.99 7.72 -13.40
C LEU A 189 -5.02 6.29 -13.95
N LEU A 190 -4.58 5.30 -13.17
CA LEU A 190 -4.64 3.88 -13.53
C LEU A 190 -6.08 3.38 -13.74
N HIS A 191 -7.09 4.02 -13.14
CA HIS A 191 -8.51 3.70 -13.36
C HIS A 191 -9.11 4.27 -14.65
N ARG A 192 -8.30 4.89 -15.52
CA ARG A 192 -8.81 5.55 -16.74
C ARG A 192 -8.52 4.75 -18.01
N GLY A 193 -9.58 4.43 -18.75
CA GLY A 193 -9.50 4.01 -20.15
C GLY A 193 -8.55 2.82 -20.39
N PRO A 194 -7.53 2.98 -21.27
CA PRO A 194 -6.55 1.91 -21.54
C PRO A 194 -5.72 1.52 -20.32
N ALA A 195 -5.38 2.47 -19.44
CA ALA A 195 -4.60 2.18 -18.24
C ALA A 195 -5.34 1.16 -17.36
N TYR A 196 -6.65 1.34 -17.16
CA TYR A 196 -7.42 0.34 -16.43
C TYR A 196 -7.47 -0.98 -17.19
N THR A 197 -7.85 -0.93 -18.46
CA THR A 197 -8.17 -2.14 -19.24
C THR A 197 -6.96 -3.06 -19.38
N HIS A 198 -5.77 -2.51 -19.63
CA HIS A 198 -4.57 -3.30 -19.95
C HIS A 198 -3.61 -3.48 -18.77
N VAL A 199 -3.65 -2.57 -17.80
CA VAL A 199 -2.66 -2.52 -16.72
C VAL A 199 -3.39 -2.83 -15.39
N HIS A 200 -4.18 -1.89 -14.89
CA HIS A 200 -4.75 -1.99 -13.53
C HIS A 200 -5.82 -3.07 -13.35
N SER A 201 -6.42 -3.57 -14.43
CA SER A 201 -7.36 -4.69 -14.39
C SER A 201 -6.73 -5.97 -13.85
N TRP A 202 -5.40 -6.10 -13.90
CA TRP A 202 -4.67 -7.24 -13.34
C TRP A 202 -4.80 -7.27 -11.82
N HIS A 203 -4.58 -6.13 -11.19
CA HIS A 203 -4.74 -5.96 -9.75
C HIS A 203 -6.18 -6.22 -9.31
N HIS A 204 -7.15 -5.66 -10.03
CA HIS A 204 -8.59 -5.81 -9.75
C HIS A 204 -9.18 -7.20 -10.04
N LYS A 205 -8.39 -8.17 -10.52
CA LYS A 205 -8.80 -9.59 -10.48
C LYS A 205 -9.03 -10.05 -9.04
N ASN A 206 -8.37 -9.41 -8.08
CA ASN A 206 -8.38 -9.73 -6.65
C ASN A 206 -9.54 -9.09 -5.88
N VAL A 207 -10.80 -9.34 -6.30
CA VAL A 207 -11.99 -8.74 -5.65
C VAL A 207 -12.08 -9.06 -4.14
N ASN A 208 -11.65 -10.26 -3.73
CA ASN A 208 -11.36 -10.51 -2.32
C ASN A 208 -9.85 -10.52 -2.14
N VAL A 209 -9.35 -9.54 -1.40
CA VAL A 209 -7.92 -9.30 -1.22
C VAL A 209 -7.34 -10.22 -0.16
N GLY A 210 -6.06 -10.53 -0.31
CA GLY A 210 -5.23 -11.14 0.73
C GLY A 210 -3.82 -10.57 0.68
N PRO A 211 -2.93 -10.92 1.63
CA PRO A 211 -1.61 -10.30 1.72
C PRO A 211 -0.81 -10.31 0.41
N TRP A 212 -0.85 -11.42 -0.33
CA TRP A 212 -0.19 -11.52 -1.64
C TRP A 212 -0.81 -10.66 -2.74
N SER A 213 -2.07 -10.25 -2.61
CA SER A 213 -2.74 -9.44 -3.63
C SER A 213 -2.27 -7.98 -3.66
N GLY A 214 -1.66 -7.48 -2.58
CA GLY A 214 -1.26 -6.07 -2.49
C GLY A 214 -0.24 -5.64 -3.54
N LEU A 215 0.67 -6.54 -3.91
CA LEU A 215 1.66 -6.34 -4.98
C LEU A 215 1.36 -7.19 -6.23
N ALA A 216 0.18 -7.79 -6.30
CA ALA A 216 -0.22 -8.57 -7.46
C ALA A 216 -0.81 -7.66 -8.53
N MET A 217 0.05 -6.99 -9.28
CA MET A 217 -0.34 -6.00 -10.29
C MET A 217 0.53 -6.13 -11.55
N HIS A 218 0.17 -5.40 -12.60
CA HIS A 218 0.94 -5.42 -13.85
C HIS A 218 2.35 -4.80 -13.63
N PRO A 219 3.43 -5.28 -14.29
CA PRO A 219 4.78 -4.75 -14.10
C PRO A 219 4.92 -3.23 -14.25
N LEU A 220 4.19 -2.62 -15.18
CA LEU A 220 4.17 -1.15 -15.33
C LEU A 220 3.62 -0.43 -14.09
N GLU A 221 2.70 -1.03 -13.34
CA GLU A 221 2.23 -0.46 -12.09
C GLU A 221 3.33 -0.47 -11.05
N HIS A 222 4.15 -1.53 -10.96
CA HIS A 222 5.31 -1.53 -10.06
C HIS A 222 6.30 -0.41 -10.42
N VAL A 223 6.53 -0.18 -11.71
CA VAL A 223 7.42 0.92 -12.16
C VAL A 223 6.90 2.26 -11.63
N VAL A 224 5.59 2.51 -11.77
CA VAL A 224 4.97 3.75 -11.30
C VAL A 224 4.90 3.79 -9.77
N LEU A 225 4.50 2.71 -9.11
CA LEU A 225 4.31 2.62 -7.66
C LEU A 225 5.55 3.09 -6.90
N TYR A 226 6.72 2.58 -7.28
CA TYR A 226 7.99 2.88 -6.62
C TYR A 226 8.64 4.19 -7.07
N ALA A 227 8.12 4.88 -8.08
CA ALA A 227 8.79 6.06 -8.64
C ALA A 227 8.71 7.32 -7.75
N ASP A 228 7.93 7.32 -6.66
CA ASP A 228 7.92 8.45 -5.72
C ASP A 228 9.27 8.67 -5.03
N VAL A 229 10.12 7.66 -4.98
CA VAL A 229 11.48 7.78 -4.44
C VAL A 229 12.38 8.67 -5.30
N LEU A 230 12.00 9.00 -6.53
CA LEU A 230 12.70 10.01 -7.34
C LEU A 230 12.71 11.39 -6.68
N LEU A 231 11.80 11.67 -5.74
CA LEU A 231 11.81 12.91 -4.96
C LEU A 231 13.13 13.09 -4.18
N PHE A 232 13.79 11.99 -3.79
CA PHE A 232 15.08 12.05 -3.10
C PHE A 232 16.25 12.51 -3.97
N LEU A 233 16.07 12.62 -5.29
CA LEU A 233 17.08 13.25 -6.17
C LEU A 233 17.17 14.76 -5.96
N VAL A 234 16.12 15.37 -5.40
CA VAL A 234 16.07 16.83 -5.16
C VAL A 234 15.87 17.17 -3.69
N LEU A 235 15.40 16.22 -2.88
CA LEU A 235 15.11 16.39 -1.47
C LEU A 235 16.27 15.85 -0.63
N PRO A 236 17.03 16.71 0.09
CA PRO A 236 18.10 16.26 0.96
C PRO A 236 17.58 15.28 2.01
N ALA A 237 18.07 14.05 2.01
CA ALA A 237 17.59 13.02 2.91
C ALA A 237 18.68 12.03 3.30
N HIS A 238 18.57 11.51 4.53
CA HIS A 238 19.35 10.34 4.92
C HIS A 238 18.80 9.08 4.22
N PRO A 239 19.62 8.09 3.84
CA PRO A 239 19.17 6.89 3.13
C PRO A 239 18.07 6.09 3.83
N VAL A 240 17.95 6.20 5.16
CA VAL A 240 16.86 5.58 5.91
C VAL A 240 15.47 6.10 5.50
N HIS A 241 15.33 7.37 5.11
CA HIS A 241 14.05 7.92 4.62
C HIS A 241 13.69 7.34 3.26
N PHE A 242 14.71 7.14 2.41
CA PHE A 242 14.56 6.47 1.11
C PHE A 242 14.09 5.02 1.29
N LEU A 243 14.75 4.26 2.17
CA LEU A 243 14.31 2.91 2.51
C LEU A 243 12.92 2.89 3.13
N PHE A 244 12.59 3.87 3.98
CA PHE A 244 11.27 3.98 4.58
C PHE A 244 10.18 4.20 3.51
N ALA A 245 10.41 5.07 2.52
CA ALA A 245 9.52 5.23 1.36
C ALA A 245 9.39 3.93 0.55
N MET A 246 10.49 3.20 0.32
CA MET A 246 10.44 1.89 -0.33
C MET A 246 9.61 0.86 0.45
N MET A 247 9.64 0.90 1.79
CA MET A 247 8.86 -0.01 2.66
C MET A 247 7.37 0.31 2.65
N HIS A 248 7.00 1.59 2.51
CA HIS A 248 5.59 1.99 2.34
C HIS A 248 4.92 1.26 1.18
N HIS A 249 5.63 1.02 0.08
CA HIS A 249 5.12 0.25 -1.05
C HIS A 249 5.31 -1.25 -0.85
N SER A 250 6.53 -1.69 -0.53
CA SER A 250 6.89 -3.11 -0.49
C SER A 250 6.17 -3.90 0.61
N LEU A 251 5.95 -3.27 1.77
CA LEU A 251 5.32 -3.92 2.93
C LEU A 251 3.95 -3.33 3.25
N GLY A 252 3.76 -2.03 3.01
CA GLY A 252 2.46 -1.39 3.21
C GLY A 252 1.36 -2.04 2.36
N ALA A 253 1.65 -2.37 1.10
CA ALA A 253 0.65 -2.98 0.22
C ALA A 253 0.20 -4.39 0.72
N PRO A 254 1.08 -5.35 1.04
CA PRO A 254 0.64 -6.61 1.64
C PRO A 254 -0.08 -6.45 2.99
N MET A 255 0.33 -5.47 3.80
CA MET A 255 -0.27 -5.20 5.11
C MET A 255 -1.65 -4.54 5.02
N SER A 256 -1.93 -3.73 4.01
CA SER A 256 -3.26 -3.15 3.77
C SER A 256 -4.24 -4.10 3.07
N HIS A 257 -3.72 -5.16 2.43
CA HIS A 257 -4.52 -6.12 1.67
C HIS A 257 -4.83 -7.42 2.42
N THR A 258 -4.71 -7.46 3.74
CA THR A 258 -4.92 -8.71 4.52
C THR A 258 -6.35 -9.26 4.43
N GLY A 259 -7.33 -8.44 4.06
CA GLY A 259 -8.77 -8.76 4.10
C GLY A 259 -9.33 -8.84 5.53
N HIS A 260 -8.55 -8.43 6.53
CA HIS A 260 -8.88 -8.46 7.94
C HIS A 260 -8.61 -7.10 8.59
N ASP A 261 -9.43 -6.72 9.55
CA ASP A 261 -9.39 -5.41 10.20
C ASP A 261 -8.20 -5.17 11.14
N ALA A 262 -7.53 -6.24 11.54
CA ALA A 262 -6.28 -6.23 12.28
C ALA A 262 -5.71 -7.64 12.40
N LEU A 263 -4.52 -7.72 13.00
CA LEU A 263 -4.01 -8.93 13.63
C LEU A 263 -4.12 -8.80 15.15
N ARG A 264 -4.91 -9.69 15.77
CA ARG A 264 -4.95 -9.84 17.24
C ARG A 264 -3.69 -10.58 17.69
N LEU A 265 -2.94 -10.00 18.61
CA LEU A 265 -1.74 -10.56 19.21
C LEU A 265 -2.04 -11.15 20.61
N PRO A 266 -1.19 -12.05 21.13
CA PRO A 266 -1.31 -12.52 22.51
C PRO A 266 -1.33 -11.37 23.52
N GLY A 267 -2.02 -11.55 24.65
CA GLY A 267 -2.11 -10.50 25.69
C GLY A 267 -3.12 -9.38 25.39
N GLY A 268 -3.96 -9.53 24.35
CA GLY A 268 -5.02 -8.57 24.02
C GLY A 268 -4.56 -7.40 23.15
N TYR A 269 -3.28 -7.37 22.76
CA TYR A 269 -2.75 -6.37 21.83
C TYR A 269 -3.35 -6.52 20.44
N ARG A 270 -3.46 -5.39 19.74
CA ARG A 270 -4.00 -5.31 18.38
C ARG A 270 -2.98 -4.60 17.51
N PHE A 271 -2.55 -5.28 16.45
CA PHE A 271 -1.69 -4.68 15.43
C PHE A 271 -2.57 -4.27 14.24
N GLU A 272 -2.59 -2.97 13.95
CA GLU A 272 -3.45 -2.41 12.90
C GLU A 272 -2.99 -2.91 11.52
N LEU A 273 -3.87 -3.61 10.81
CA LEU A 273 -3.65 -4.20 9.49
C LEU A 273 -4.95 -4.15 8.70
N GLY A 274 -4.83 -4.34 7.40
CA GLY A 274 -5.95 -4.17 6.49
C GLY A 274 -6.30 -2.70 6.32
N ASP A 275 -7.08 -2.43 5.30
CA ASP A 275 -7.63 -1.10 5.07
C ASP A 275 -9.04 -1.27 4.53
N PHE A 276 -10.06 -0.99 5.36
CA PHE A 276 -11.45 -1.05 4.93
C PHE A 276 -11.76 -0.03 3.81
N PHE A 277 -11.09 1.13 3.80
CA PHE A 277 -11.24 2.13 2.74
C PHE A 277 -10.81 1.54 1.39
N HIS A 278 -9.69 0.81 1.37
CA HIS A 278 -9.21 0.13 0.18
C HIS A 278 -9.98 -1.17 -0.12
N GLN A 279 -10.51 -1.86 0.89
CA GLN A 279 -11.40 -3.01 0.71
C GLN A 279 -12.69 -2.62 -0.03
N LEU A 280 -13.26 -1.44 0.27
CA LEU A 280 -14.37 -0.85 -0.48
C LEU A 280 -13.96 -0.56 -1.92
N HIS A 281 -12.75 -0.03 -2.15
CA HIS A 281 -12.21 0.23 -3.48
C HIS A 281 -12.18 -1.05 -4.35
N HIS A 282 -11.59 -2.15 -3.86
CA HIS A 282 -11.57 -3.44 -4.59
C HIS A 282 -12.97 -3.99 -4.88
N ARG A 283 -13.95 -3.69 -4.01
CA ARG A 283 -15.32 -4.15 -4.18
C ARG A 283 -16.11 -3.35 -5.22
N PHE A 284 -15.91 -2.04 -5.25
CA PHE A 284 -16.77 -1.12 -5.99
C PHE A 284 -16.10 -0.40 -7.15
N ILE A 285 -14.76 -0.42 -7.20
CA ILE A 285 -13.84 0.09 -8.23
C ILE A 285 -13.87 1.62 -8.37
N GLU A 286 -15.06 2.22 -8.46
CA GLU A 286 -15.27 3.63 -8.79
C GLU A 286 -15.26 4.57 -7.57
N CYS A 287 -14.53 4.21 -6.50
CA CYS A 287 -14.40 5.00 -5.28
C CYS A 287 -13.01 4.82 -4.64
N ASN A 288 -12.63 5.66 -3.68
CA ASN A 288 -11.50 5.42 -2.78
C ASN A 288 -10.16 5.10 -3.49
N TYR A 289 -9.76 5.93 -4.45
CA TYR A 289 -8.51 5.77 -5.21
C TYR A 289 -7.25 6.07 -4.38
N GLY A 290 -7.37 6.86 -3.32
CA GLY A 290 -6.26 7.17 -2.43
C GLY A 290 -6.25 6.31 -1.17
N GLY A 291 -5.81 6.94 -0.09
CA GLY A 291 -6.08 6.50 1.27
C GLY A 291 -6.75 7.61 2.07
N PRO A 292 -7.16 7.35 3.32
CA PRO A 292 -7.82 8.37 4.16
C PRO A 292 -7.01 9.65 4.40
N GLU A 293 -5.69 9.60 4.21
CA GLU A 293 -4.75 10.73 4.28
C GLU A 293 -4.50 11.44 2.94
N SER A 294 -5.32 11.18 1.93
CA SER A 294 -5.33 11.91 0.68
C SER A 294 -6.58 12.79 0.55
N PRO A 295 -6.47 14.03 0.04
CA PRO A 295 -7.64 14.86 -0.22
C PRO A 295 -8.32 14.49 -1.55
N LEU A 296 -7.71 13.61 -2.36
CA LEU A 296 -8.11 13.37 -3.73
C LEU A 296 -9.56 12.90 -3.84
N ASP A 297 -9.93 11.85 -3.11
CA ASP A 297 -11.27 11.25 -3.21
C ASP A 297 -12.38 12.20 -2.77
N THR A 298 -12.13 13.03 -1.76
CA THR A 298 -13.06 14.11 -1.39
C THR A 298 -13.16 15.14 -2.52
N ALA A 299 -12.04 15.58 -3.09
CA ALA A 299 -12.00 16.60 -4.14
C ALA A 299 -12.70 16.16 -5.43
N ILE A 300 -12.59 14.88 -5.82
CA ILE A 300 -13.23 14.35 -7.03
C ILE A 300 -14.58 13.69 -6.76
N ASN A 301 -15.11 13.81 -5.53
CA ASN A 301 -16.38 13.24 -5.06
C ASN A 301 -16.47 11.70 -5.18
N ALA A 302 -15.34 11.01 -4.98
CA ALA A 302 -15.19 9.55 -5.04
C ALA A 302 -15.03 8.89 -3.66
N TRP A 303 -15.20 9.64 -2.57
CA TRP A 303 -15.14 9.12 -1.21
C TRP A 303 -16.34 8.20 -0.90
N HIS A 304 -16.07 6.93 -0.67
CA HIS A 304 -17.02 5.95 -0.16
C HIS A 304 -16.71 5.70 1.32
N ASP A 305 -17.60 6.15 2.19
CA ASP A 305 -17.43 6.11 3.65
C ASP A 305 -17.87 4.80 4.31
N GLY A 306 -18.42 3.87 3.54
CA GLY A 306 -18.85 2.55 3.99
C GLY A 306 -20.35 2.44 4.29
N THR A 307 -21.07 3.56 4.24
CA THR A 307 -22.53 3.62 4.43
C THR A 307 -23.29 3.18 3.19
N GLU A 308 -24.60 2.97 3.34
CA GLU A 308 -25.49 2.65 2.22
C GLU A 308 -25.57 3.82 1.22
N GLU A 309 -25.58 5.05 1.72
CA GLU A 309 -25.54 6.28 0.91
C GLU A 309 -24.27 6.34 0.06
N GLY A 310 -23.11 6.00 0.65
CA GLY A 310 -21.84 5.90 -0.07
C GLY A 310 -21.87 4.85 -1.20
N GLU A 311 -22.52 3.71 -0.96
CA GLU A 311 -22.69 2.66 -1.96
C GLU A 311 -23.59 3.15 -3.11
N GLN A 312 -24.72 3.79 -2.78
CA GLN A 312 -25.64 4.34 -3.79
C GLN A 312 -24.96 5.40 -4.65
N ALA A 313 -24.16 6.29 -4.04
CA ALA A 313 -23.38 7.31 -4.74
C ALA A 313 -22.36 6.68 -5.71
N THR A 314 -21.64 5.64 -5.26
CA THR A 314 -20.65 4.93 -6.07
C THR A 314 -21.31 4.18 -7.23
N ALA A 315 -22.44 3.51 -6.99
CA ALA A 315 -23.23 2.85 -8.03
C ALA A 315 -23.78 3.85 -9.07
N ALA A 316 -24.19 5.05 -8.64
CA ALA A 316 -24.61 6.12 -9.54
C ALA A 316 -23.43 6.61 -10.42
N ARG A 317 -22.25 6.81 -9.83
CA ARG A 317 -21.02 7.17 -10.57
C ARG A 317 -20.66 6.14 -11.63
N ARG A 318 -20.62 4.86 -11.26
CA ARG A 318 -20.32 3.76 -12.20
C ARG A 318 -21.28 3.76 -13.40
N ARG A 319 -22.58 3.97 -13.15
CA ARG A 319 -23.60 4.07 -14.21
C ARG A 319 -23.33 5.24 -15.17
N ARG A 320 -22.99 6.42 -14.63
CA ARG A 320 -22.65 7.61 -15.43
C ARG A 320 -21.42 7.38 -16.30
N LEU A 321 -20.34 6.83 -15.73
CA LEU A 321 -19.10 6.56 -16.47
C LEU A 321 -19.29 5.50 -17.56
N SER A 322 -20.06 4.46 -17.26
CA SER A 322 -20.42 3.43 -18.25
C SER A 322 -21.25 4.01 -19.40
N ALA A 323 -22.18 4.92 -19.12
CA ALA A 323 -22.97 5.60 -20.13
C ALA A 323 -22.10 6.53 -21.01
N ALA A 324 -21.20 7.32 -20.39
CA ALA A 324 -20.28 8.19 -21.11
C ALA A 324 -19.33 7.40 -22.04
N LYS A 325 -18.89 6.21 -21.62
CA LYS A 325 -18.05 5.31 -22.46
C LYS A 325 -18.81 4.78 -23.67
N ARG A 326 -20.11 4.48 -23.53
CA ARG A 326 -20.95 4.00 -24.65
C ARG A 326 -21.33 5.08 -25.66
N ALA A 327 -21.25 6.35 -25.27
CA ALA A 327 -21.59 7.49 -26.12
C ALA A 327 -20.40 7.99 -26.98
N ARG A 328 -19.19 7.48 -26.74
CA ARG A 328 -17.97 7.78 -27.49
C ARG A 328 -17.71 6.70 -28.53
#